data_AF-A0A8B7TSI2-F1
#
_entry.id   AF-A0A8B7TSI2-F1
#
_cell.length_a   1.000
_cell.length_b   1.000
_cell.length_c   1.000
_cell.angle_alpha   90.00
_cell.angle_beta   90.00
_cell.angle_gamma   90.00
#
_symmetry.space_group_name_H-M   'P 1'
#
loop_
_entity.id
_entity.type
_entity.pdbx_description
1 polymer ?
#
loop_
_entity_poly.entity_id
_entity_poly.type
_entity_poly.pdbx_seq_one_letter_code
_entity_poly.pdbx_strand_id
1 'polypeptide(L)'
;MYSFNTLRLYLWETIVFFSLAASKEADAARSAPKPMSPSDFLDKLMGRTSGYDARIRPNFKGPPVNVSCNIFINSFGSIAETTMDYRVNIFLRQQWNDPRLAYNEYPDDSLDLDPSMLDSIWKPDLFFANEKGAHFHEITTDNKLLRISRNGNVLYSIRITLTLACPMDLKNFPMDVQTCIMQLESFGYTMNDLIFEWQEQGAVQVADGLTLPQFILKEEKDLRYCTKHYNTGKFTASRPGSTGAADGLLSDPDVHSQPAHRYPLMDSF
;
A
#
# COMPACT_ATOMS: atom_id res chain seq x y z
N MET A 1 -19.16 -78.78 -37.43
CA MET A 1 -19.03 -78.90 -35.96
C MET A 1 -17.85 -78.01 -35.50
N TYR A 2 -17.93 -76.69 -35.68
CA TYR A 2 -16.95 -75.70 -35.20
C TYR A 2 -17.67 -74.36 -35.08
N SER A 3 -18.42 -74.12 -34.00
CA SER A 3 -19.11 -72.82 -33.86
C SER A 3 -19.39 -72.38 -32.41
N PHE A 4 -19.28 -73.27 -31.43
CA PHE A 4 -19.50 -72.88 -30.02
C PHE A 4 -18.22 -72.47 -29.27
N ASN A 5 -17.06 -73.10 -29.54
CA ASN A 5 -15.81 -72.77 -28.84
C ASN A 5 -15.19 -71.44 -29.29
N THR A 6 -15.30 -71.10 -30.57
CA THR A 6 -14.74 -69.85 -31.11
C THR A 6 -15.49 -68.64 -30.55
N LEU A 7 -16.82 -68.72 -30.43
CA LEU A 7 -17.64 -67.64 -29.86
C LEU A 7 -17.34 -67.39 -28.38
N ARG A 8 -17.07 -68.45 -27.60
CA ARG A 8 -16.66 -68.33 -26.18
C ARG A 8 -15.30 -67.67 -26.01
N LEU A 9 -14.34 -67.96 -26.89
CA LEU A 9 -13.01 -67.32 -26.88
C LEU A 9 -13.10 -65.82 -27.19
N TYR A 10 -13.85 -65.43 -28.22
CA TYR A 10 -14.08 -64.01 -28.53
C TYR A 10 -14.84 -63.26 -27.42
N LEU A 11 -15.78 -63.93 -26.74
CA LEU A 11 -16.49 -63.33 -25.61
C LEU A 11 -15.54 -63.11 -24.40
N TRP A 12 -14.64 -64.05 -24.14
CA TRP A 12 -13.69 -63.93 -23.03
C TRP A 12 -12.64 -62.86 -23.29
N GLU A 13 -12.10 -62.81 -24.51
CA GLU A 13 -11.19 -61.74 -24.96
C GLU A 13 -11.85 -60.37 -24.82
N THR A 14 -13.09 -60.19 -25.29
CA THR A 14 -13.78 -58.89 -25.18
C THR A 14 -14.04 -58.51 -23.71
N ILE A 15 -14.41 -59.45 -22.84
CA ILE A 15 -14.58 -59.18 -21.40
C ILE A 15 -13.27 -58.75 -20.75
N VAL A 16 -12.14 -59.40 -21.09
CA VAL A 16 -10.82 -59.04 -20.55
C VAL A 16 -10.39 -57.66 -21.06
N PHE A 17 -10.58 -57.37 -22.35
CA PHE A 17 -10.28 -56.05 -22.92
C PHE A 17 -11.14 -54.93 -22.33
N PHE A 18 -12.45 -55.15 -22.15
CA PHE A 18 -13.34 -54.18 -21.51
C PHE A 18 -13.00 -53.99 -20.02
N SER A 19 -12.58 -55.06 -19.31
CA SER A 19 -12.15 -54.97 -17.91
C SER A 19 -10.83 -54.20 -17.76
N LEU A 20 -9.87 -54.41 -18.66
CA LEU A 20 -8.62 -53.64 -18.69
C LEU A 20 -8.86 -52.16 -19.03
N ALA A 21 -9.76 -51.88 -19.99
CA ALA A 21 -10.13 -50.52 -20.35
C ALA A 21 -10.83 -49.79 -19.18
N ALA A 22 -11.76 -50.46 -18.50
CA ALA A 22 -12.43 -49.92 -17.32
C ALA A 22 -11.47 -49.68 -16.14
N SER A 23 -10.46 -50.55 -15.97
CA SER A 23 -9.40 -50.37 -14.96
C SER A 23 -8.54 -49.15 -15.28
N LYS A 24 -8.21 -48.95 -16.56
CA LYS A 24 -7.40 -47.82 -17.04
C LYS A 24 -8.15 -46.47 -16.95
N GLU A 25 -9.46 -46.46 -17.19
CA GLU A 25 -10.31 -45.29 -16.96
C GLU A 25 -10.52 -44.99 -15.46
N ALA A 26 -10.62 -46.03 -14.62
CA ALA A 26 -10.74 -45.86 -13.17
C ALA A 26 -9.47 -45.28 -12.52
N ASP A 27 -8.28 -45.63 -13.02
CA ASP A 27 -7.01 -45.05 -12.56
C ASP A 27 -6.79 -43.63 -13.09
N ALA A 28 -7.24 -43.33 -14.32
CA ALA A 28 -7.17 -41.98 -14.88
C ALA A 28 -8.13 -40.99 -14.19
N ALA A 29 -9.25 -41.46 -13.65
CA ALA A 29 -10.21 -40.65 -12.91
C ALA A 29 -9.78 -40.36 -11.45
N ARG A 30 -8.68 -40.93 -10.95
CA ARG A 30 -8.28 -40.87 -9.54
C ARG A 30 -7.18 -39.88 -9.20
N SER A 31 -6.64 -39.14 -10.17
CA SER A 31 -5.71 -38.03 -9.91
C SER A 31 -6.37 -36.67 -10.13
N ALA A 32 -7.46 -36.38 -9.42
CA ALA A 32 -7.77 -34.98 -9.17
C ALA A 32 -6.53 -34.38 -8.46
N PRO A 33 -5.91 -33.30 -8.99
CA PRO A 33 -4.78 -32.69 -8.31
C PRO A 33 -5.25 -32.29 -6.91
N LYS A 34 -4.62 -32.86 -5.88
CA LYS A 34 -4.86 -32.41 -4.51
C LYS A 34 -4.62 -30.90 -4.46
N PRO A 35 -5.48 -30.13 -3.79
CA PRO A 35 -5.20 -28.71 -3.59
C PRO A 35 -3.84 -28.62 -2.90
N MET A 36 -2.95 -27.83 -3.51
CA MET A 36 -1.59 -27.65 -3.00
C MET A 36 -1.63 -27.07 -1.59
N SER A 37 -0.67 -27.47 -0.74
CA SER A 37 -0.60 -26.90 0.60
C SER A 37 -0.25 -25.40 0.51
N PRO A 38 -0.73 -24.55 1.46
CA PRO A 38 -0.40 -23.14 1.46
C PRO A 38 1.11 -22.88 1.50
N SER A 39 1.87 -23.70 2.23
CA SER A 39 3.34 -23.59 2.30
C SER A 39 3.99 -23.88 0.94
N ASP A 40 3.61 -24.97 0.28
CA ASP A 40 4.14 -25.32 -1.05
C ASP A 40 3.76 -24.25 -2.09
N PHE A 41 2.61 -23.60 -1.92
CA PHE A 41 2.18 -22.49 -2.76
C PHE A 41 3.06 -21.25 -2.57
N LEU A 42 3.33 -20.85 -1.32
CA LEU A 42 4.19 -19.70 -1.04
C LEU A 42 5.63 -19.96 -1.49
N ASP A 43 6.14 -21.17 -1.32
CA ASP A 43 7.46 -21.57 -1.81
C ASP A 43 7.51 -21.59 -3.35
N LYS A 44 6.42 -21.98 -4.01
CA LYS A 44 6.29 -21.89 -5.47
C LYS A 44 6.24 -20.44 -5.96
N LEU A 45 5.68 -19.51 -5.18
CA LEU A 45 5.51 -18.11 -5.60
C LEU A 45 6.77 -17.28 -5.33
N MET A 46 7.31 -17.37 -4.12
CA MET A 46 8.39 -16.51 -3.61
C MET A 46 9.65 -17.27 -3.20
N GLY A 47 9.64 -18.61 -3.26
CA GLY A 47 10.77 -19.43 -2.88
C GLY A 47 11.84 -19.56 -3.97
N ARG A 48 12.91 -20.29 -3.63
CA ARG A 48 14.08 -20.48 -4.52
C ARG A 48 13.74 -21.15 -5.85
N THR A 49 12.63 -21.88 -5.89
CA THR A 49 12.16 -22.63 -7.06
C THR A 49 11.41 -21.77 -8.08
N SER A 50 10.95 -20.58 -7.69
CA SER A 50 10.13 -19.71 -8.55
C SER A 50 10.96 -18.81 -9.47
N GLY A 51 12.24 -18.61 -9.15
CA GLY A 51 13.09 -17.62 -9.82
C GLY A 51 12.72 -16.18 -9.47
N TYR A 52 11.88 -15.95 -8.46
CA TYR A 52 11.56 -14.63 -7.95
C TYR A 52 12.77 -14.03 -7.24
N ASP A 53 13.22 -12.85 -7.69
CA ASP A 53 14.27 -12.09 -7.04
C ASP A 53 13.70 -10.77 -6.50
N ALA A 54 13.60 -10.69 -5.18
CA ALA A 54 13.09 -9.52 -4.45
C ALA A 54 13.92 -8.24 -4.68
N ARG A 55 15.17 -8.37 -5.13
CA ARG A 55 16.06 -7.23 -5.40
C ARG A 55 15.72 -6.53 -6.72
N ILE A 56 14.99 -7.22 -7.60
CA ILE A 56 14.64 -6.73 -8.93
C ILE A 56 13.20 -6.22 -8.91
N ARG A 57 13.02 -4.96 -9.32
CA ARG A 57 11.70 -4.33 -9.42
C ARG A 57 10.79 -5.08 -10.42
N PRO A 58 9.46 -5.05 -10.22
CA PRO A 58 8.51 -5.50 -11.22
C PRO A 58 8.73 -4.77 -12.55
N ASN A 59 8.46 -5.47 -13.66
CA ASN A 59 8.60 -4.93 -15.02
C ASN A 59 9.98 -4.34 -15.31
N PHE A 60 11.05 -5.03 -14.88
CA PHE A 60 12.44 -4.59 -15.12
C PHE A 60 12.71 -4.36 -16.61
N LYS A 61 13.31 -3.20 -16.96
CA LYS A 61 13.47 -2.66 -18.33
C LYS A 61 12.17 -2.27 -19.06
N GLY A 62 11.02 -2.40 -18.41
CA GLY A 62 9.73 -1.94 -18.89
C GLY A 62 9.34 -0.58 -18.30
N PRO A 63 8.03 -0.26 -18.29
CA PRO A 63 7.53 0.99 -17.73
C PRO A 63 7.85 1.12 -16.22
N PRO A 64 7.78 2.33 -15.66
CA PRO A 64 7.89 2.55 -14.23
C PRO A 64 6.79 1.79 -13.48
N VAL A 65 7.10 1.41 -12.24
CA VAL A 65 6.12 0.84 -11.32
C VAL A 65 5.33 2.01 -10.72
N ASN A 66 4.02 2.02 -10.95
CA ASN A 66 3.13 2.97 -10.32
C ASN A 66 2.73 2.42 -8.94
N VAL A 67 3.06 3.20 -7.91
CA VAL A 67 2.75 2.87 -6.52
C VAL A 67 1.73 3.87 -6.02
N SER A 68 0.50 3.41 -5.78
CA SER A 68 -0.57 4.20 -5.21
C SER A 68 -0.47 4.23 -3.69
N CYS A 69 -0.34 5.42 -3.12
CA CYS A 69 -0.20 5.65 -1.70
C CYS A 69 -1.50 6.17 -1.08
N ASN A 70 -1.78 5.68 0.13
CA ASN A 70 -2.86 6.12 0.98
C ASN A 70 -2.35 6.24 2.43
N ILE A 71 -2.76 7.28 3.14
CA ILE A 71 -2.37 7.52 4.53
C ILE A 71 -3.62 7.60 5.38
N PHE A 72 -3.60 6.89 6.51
CA PHE A 72 -4.57 7.09 7.58
C PHE A 72 -3.87 7.69 8.79
N ILE A 73 -4.31 8.87 9.22
CA ILE A 73 -3.80 9.57 10.40
C ILE A 73 -4.54 9.04 11.63
N ASN A 74 -3.84 8.26 12.44
CA ASN A 74 -4.37 7.68 13.67
C ASN A 74 -4.23 8.66 14.86
N SER A 75 -3.12 9.37 14.94
CA SER A 75 -2.94 10.46 15.91
C SER A 75 -2.08 11.57 15.32
N PHE A 76 -2.35 12.79 15.72
CA PHE A 76 -1.57 13.97 15.36
C PHE A 76 -1.36 14.77 16.64
N GLY A 77 -0.18 15.38 16.83
CA GLY A 77 0.06 16.20 18.01
C GLY A 77 1.54 16.45 18.27
N SER A 78 1.85 16.81 19.52
CA SER A 78 3.21 17.18 19.94
C SER A 78 3.84 18.20 18.98
N ILE A 79 3.07 19.22 18.62
CA ILE A 79 3.53 20.33 17.79
C ILE A 79 4.38 21.22 18.70
N ALA A 80 5.62 21.48 18.31
CA ALA A 80 6.55 22.26 19.10
C ALA A 80 7.10 23.40 18.25
N GLU A 81 6.79 24.63 18.66
CA GLU A 81 7.24 25.85 17.97
C GLU A 81 8.74 26.08 18.16
N THR A 82 9.28 25.62 19.30
CA THR A 82 10.71 25.74 19.63
C THR A 82 11.60 24.89 18.73
N THR A 83 11.18 23.66 18.43
CA THR A 83 11.91 22.73 17.57
C THR A 83 11.44 22.79 16.12
N MET A 84 10.31 23.45 15.83
CA MET A 84 9.67 23.50 14.50
C MET A 84 9.40 22.10 13.95
N ASP A 85 8.71 21.28 14.74
CA ASP A 85 8.26 19.95 14.33
C ASP A 85 6.92 19.57 14.93
N TYR A 86 6.36 18.49 14.39
CA TYR A 86 5.14 17.85 14.86
C TYR A 86 5.30 16.35 14.79
N ARG A 87 4.52 15.63 15.61
CA ARG A 87 4.52 14.18 15.65
C ARG A 87 3.19 13.62 15.15
N VAL A 88 3.28 12.62 14.29
CA VAL A 88 2.12 11.96 13.70
C VAL A 88 2.26 10.44 13.78
N ASN A 89 1.16 9.74 14.08
CA ASN A 89 1.04 8.30 13.97
C ASN A 89 0.16 7.99 12.77
N ILE A 90 0.71 7.29 11.79
CA ILE A 90 0.02 6.98 10.54
C ILE A 90 0.01 5.49 10.25
N PHE A 91 -1.01 5.05 9.53
CA PHE A 91 -0.91 3.85 8.69
C PHE A 91 -0.61 4.29 7.26
N LEU A 92 0.58 3.91 6.78
CA LEU A 92 0.97 4.09 5.39
C LEU A 92 0.57 2.84 4.61
N ARG A 93 -0.28 3.01 3.60
CA ARG A 93 -0.71 1.97 2.67
C ARG A 93 -0.11 2.24 1.30
N GLN A 94 0.51 1.22 0.72
CA GLN A 94 1.12 1.25 -0.59
C GLN A 94 0.51 0.12 -1.42
N GLN A 95 0.11 0.45 -2.64
CA GLN A 95 -0.46 -0.50 -3.59
C GLN A 95 0.32 -0.46 -4.89
N TRP A 96 0.78 -1.60 -5.36
CA TRP A 96 1.42 -1.74 -6.66
C TRP A 96 1.05 -3.07 -7.30
N ASN A 97 1.33 -3.22 -8.59
CA ASN A 97 1.16 -4.48 -9.30
C ASN A 97 2.51 -5.16 -9.52
N ASP A 98 2.63 -6.42 -9.07
CA ASP A 98 3.74 -7.31 -9.41
C ASP A 98 3.19 -8.53 -10.18
N PRO A 99 3.33 -8.57 -11.52
CA PRO A 99 2.84 -9.67 -12.34
C PRO A 99 3.41 -11.04 -11.96
N ARG A 100 4.59 -11.08 -11.32
CA ARG A 100 5.25 -12.33 -10.90
C ARG A 100 4.57 -12.98 -9.69
N LEU A 101 3.80 -12.20 -8.93
CA LEU A 101 3.05 -12.65 -7.76
C LEU A 101 1.59 -13.00 -8.09
N ALA A 102 1.18 -12.91 -9.36
CA ALA A 102 -0.14 -13.34 -9.80
C ALA A 102 -0.27 -14.88 -9.71
N TYR A 103 -1.42 -15.35 -9.24
CA TYR A 103 -1.69 -16.78 -9.06
C TYR A 103 -3.07 -17.15 -9.57
N ASN A 104 -3.28 -18.43 -9.87
CA ASN A 104 -4.56 -18.97 -10.33
C ASN A 104 -4.95 -20.29 -9.64
N GLU A 105 -4.05 -20.83 -8.84
CA GLU A 105 -4.17 -22.14 -8.21
C GLU A 105 -5.05 -22.12 -6.95
N TYR A 106 -5.21 -20.95 -6.34
CA TYR A 106 -6.05 -20.75 -5.16
C TYR A 106 -7.37 -20.08 -5.55
N PRO A 107 -8.52 -20.52 -4.99
CA PRO A 107 -9.83 -19.95 -5.33
C PRO A 107 -10.05 -18.56 -4.74
N ASP A 108 -9.35 -18.20 -3.66
CA ASP A 108 -9.51 -16.91 -3.00
C ASP A 108 -8.93 -15.77 -3.85
N ASP A 109 -9.64 -14.64 -3.87
CA ASP A 109 -9.24 -13.46 -4.64
C ASP A 109 -8.04 -12.72 -4.03
N SER A 110 -7.79 -12.91 -2.73
CA SER A 110 -6.67 -12.30 -2.02
C SER A 110 -6.15 -13.21 -0.90
N LEU A 111 -4.84 -13.20 -0.72
CA LEU A 111 -4.14 -13.92 0.34
C LEU A 111 -3.54 -12.92 1.33
N ASP A 112 -3.92 -13.05 2.59
CA ASP A 112 -3.27 -12.37 3.70
C ASP A 112 -2.04 -13.17 4.14
N LEU A 113 -0.87 -12.55 4.08
CA LEU A 113 0.40 -13.18 4.38
C LEU A 113 0.98 -12.64 5.68
N ASP A 114 1.76 -13.50 6.34
CA ASP A 114 2.51 -13.12 7.53
C ASP A 114 3.58 -12.06 7.20
N PRO A 115 3.80 -11.06 8.07
CA PRO A 115 4.81 -10.03 7.87
C PRO A 115 6.23 -10.54 7.64
N SER A 116 6.59 -11.74 8.12
CA SER A 116 7.91 -12.33 7.89
C SER A 116 8.22 -12.54 6.39
N MET A 117 7.19 -12.68 5.56
CA MET A 117 7.34 -12.86 4.11
C MET A 117 7.68 -11.56 3.36
N LEU A 118 7.60 -10.39 4.03
CA LEU A 118 7.90 -9.10 3.41
C LEU A 118 9.34 -8.96 2.91
N ASP A 119 10.28 -9.69 3.51
CA ASP A 119 11.68 -9.68 3.07
C ASP A 119 11.92 -10.54 1.83
N SER A 120 10.96 -11.41 1.48
CA SER A 120 11.02 -12.26 0.29
C SER A 120 10.40 -11.60 -0.94
N ILE A 121 9.77 -10.44 -0.80
CA ILE A 121 9.17 -9.70 -1.92
C ILE A 121 9.88 -8.37 -2.16
N TRP A 122 9.82 -7.90 -3.41
CA TRP A 122 10.22 -6.53 -3.71
C TRP A 122 9.24 -5.55 -3.05
N LYS A 123 9.77 -4.50 -2.42
CA LYS A 123 9.00 -3.40 -1.84
C LYS A 123 9.57 -2.05 -2.32
N PRO A 124 8.73 -1.04 -2.57
CA PRO A 124 9.19 0.31 -2.89
C PRO A 124 9.97 0.93 -1.73
N ASP A 125 10.98 1.74 -2.06
CA ASP A 125 11.92 2.38 -1.14
C ASP A 125 11.44 3.78 -0.71
N LEU A 126 10.22 3.83 -0.20
CA LEU A 126 9.60 5.07 0.25
C LEU A 126 10.28 5.59 1.52
N PHE A 127 10.74 6.83 1.49
CA PHE A 127 11.22 7.56 2.67
C PHE A 127 10.53 8.92 2.81
N PHE A 128 10.59 9.47 4.02
CA PHE A 128 10.02 10.79 4.32
C PHE A 128 11.13 11.85 4.26
N ALA A 129 11.04 12.79 3.31
CA ALA A 129 12.15 13.73 3.07
C ALA A 129 12.34 14.77 4.19
N ASN A 130 11.26 15.12 4.89
CA ASN A 130 11.28 16.07 6.00
C ASN A 130 11.21 15.41 7.38
N GLU A 131 11.65 14.15 7.47
CA GLU A 131 11.69 13.41 8.73
C GLU A 131 12.92 13.77 9.57
N LYS A 132 12.67 13.97 10.88
CA LYS A 132 13.69 14.16 11.92
C LYS A 132 13.87 12.92 12.79
N GLY A 133 12.80 12.14 12.95
CA GLY A 133 12.80 10.87 13.69
C GLY A 133 11.62 10.00 13.28
N ALA A 134 11.85 8.70 13.08
CA ALA A 134 10.85 7.73 12.68
C ALA A 134 10.98 6.45 13.50
N HIS A 135 9.84 5.90 13.92
CA HIS A 135 9.80 4.67 14.71
C HIS A 135 8.72 3.73 14.17
N PHE A 136 9.13 2.47 13.98
CA PHE A 136 8.21 1.36 13.68
C PHE A 136 7.58 0.82 14.96
N HIS A 137 6.38 0.25 14.83
CA HIS A 137 5.65 -0.36 15.95
C HIS A 137 5.80 -1.88 15.90
N GLU A 138 6.58 -2.44 16.82
CA GLU A 138 6.93 -3.87 16.86
C GLU A 138 6.20 -4.65 17.97
N ILE A 139 5.35 -3.99 18.76
CA ILE A 139 4.67 -4.58 19.93
C ILE A 139 3.19 -4.84 19.61
N THR A 140 2.61 -6.00 19.92
CA THR A 140 3.22 -7.29 20.35
C THR A 140 3.80 -8.12 19.20
N THR A 141 3.44 -7.75 17.98
CA THR A 141 3.96 -8.26 16.70
C THR A 141 4.17 -7.06 15.78
N ASP A 142 5.00 -7.22 14.75
CA ASP A 142 5.19 -6.19 13.73
C ASP A 142 3.84 -5.71 13.17
N ASN A 143 3.57 -4.41 13.27
CA ASN A 143 2.35 -3.79 12.77
C ASN A 143 2.45 -3.56 11.25
N LYS A 144 2.58 -4.65 10.52
CA LYS A 144 2.68 -4.73 9.07
C LYS A 144 1.57 -5.66 8.57
N LEU A 145 0.98 -5.31 7.43
CA LEU A 145 -0.01 -6.13 6.73
C LEU A 145 0.46 -6.28 5.29
N LEU A 146 0.49 -7.52 4.82
CA LEU A 146 0.77 -7.87 3.44
C LEU A 146 -0.42 -8.66 2.88
N ARG A 147 -1.00 -8.15 1.81
CA ARG A 147 -2.07 -8.84 1.08
C ARG A 147 -1.73 -8.89 -0.40
N ILE A 148 -1.82 -10.07 -0.99
CA ILE A 148 -1.58 -10.28 -2.43
C ILE A 148 -2.89 -10.73 -3.07
N SER A 149 -3.38 -9.92 -4.00
CA SER A 149 -4.53 -10.25 -4.83
C SER A 149 -4.13 -11.18 -5.97
N ARG A 150 -5.10 -11.95 -6.45
CA ARG A 150 -4.95 -12.93 -7.53
C ARG A 150 -4.31 -12.36 -8.81
N ASN A 151 -4.61 -11.10 -9.13
CA ASN A 151 -4.09 -10.39 -10.29
C ASN A 151 -2.65 -9.85 -10.12
N GLY A 152 -1.98 -10.16 -9.00
CA GLY A 152 -0.65 -9.66 -8.68
C GLY A 152 -0.63 -8.27 -8.04
N ASN A 153 -1.79 -7.70 -7.69
CA ASN A 153 -1.81 -6.47 -6.88
C ASN A 153 -1.36 -6.78 -5.46
N VAL A 154 -0.44 -5.99 -4.94
CA VAL A 154 0.07 -6.10 -3.58
C VAL A 154 -0.40 -4.89 -2.80
N LEU A 155 -1.06 -5.13 -1.66
CA LEU A 155 -1.37 -4.14 -0.66
C LEU A 155 -0.40 -4.34 0.51
N TYR A 156 0.42 -3.33 0.76
CA TYR A 156 1.32 -3.27 1.90
C TYR A 156 0.87 -2.14 2.82
N SER A 157 0.59 -2.44 4.08
CA SER A 157 0.24 -1.44 5.09
C SER A 157 1.18 -1.53 6.29
N ILE A 158 1.69 -0.41 6.75
CA ILE A 158 2.58 -0.34 7.92
C ILE A 158 2.19 0.81 8.84
N ARG A 159 2.27 0.58 10.15
CA ARG A 159 2.09 1.63 11.16
C ARG A 159 3.44 2.28 11.49
N ILE A 160 3.51 3.61 11.39
CA ILE A 160 4.73 4.37 11.66
C ILE A 160 4.40 5.60 12.52
N THR A 161 5.25 5.89 13.50
CA THR A 161 5.28 7.21 14.15
C THR A 161 6.39 8.04 13.55
N LEU A 162 6.06 9.24 13.09
CA LEU A 162 6.99 10.18 12.47
C LEU A 162 7.02 11.47 13.26
N THR A 163 8.23 12.02 13.41
CA THR A 163 8.48 13.41 13.81
C THR A 163 8.95 14.14 12.56
N LEU A 164 8.13 15.06 12.07
CA LEU A 164 8.33 15.74 10.79
C LEU A 164 8.65 17.21 11.04
N ALA A 165 9.61 17.74 10.29
CA ALA A 165 9.95 19.15 10.31
C ALA A 165 8.81 19.97 9.69
N CYS A 166 8.39 21.01 10.39
CA CYS A 166 7.40 21.99 9.94
C CYS A 166 7.91 23.40 10.23
N PRO A 167 8.49 24.09 9.24
CA PRO A 167 8.92 25.47 9.42
C PRO A 167 7.69 26.38 9.57
N MET A 168 7.50 26.93 10.77
CA MET A 168 6.33 27.73 11.12
C MET A 168 6.56 29.22 10.81
N ASP A 169 5.52 29.92 10.32
CA ASP A 169 5.54 31.39 10.16
C ASP A 169 4.78 32.05 11.31
N LEU A 170 5.51 32.55 12.31
CA LEU A 170 4.95 33.09 13.56
C LEU A 170 4.67 34.60 13.52
N LYS A 171 4.59 35.22 12.34
CA LYS A 171 4.35 36.67 12.21
C LYS A 171 3.06 37.15 12.87
N ASN A 172 2.03 36.30 12.87
CA ASN A 172 0.70 36.64 13.37
C ASN A 172 0.39 35.99 14.72
N PHE A 173 1.40 35.51 15.45
CA PHE A 173 1.21 34.84 16.74
C PHE A 173 0.38 35.72 17.71
N PRO A 174 -0.65 35.18 18.39
CA PRO A 174 -1.09 33.77 18.45
C PRO A 174 -2.17 33.38 17.42
N MET A 175 -2.52 34.26 16.47
CA MET A 175 -3.61 34.09 15.50
C MET A 175 -3.10 33.60 14.14
N ASP A 176 -2.01 32.85 14.16
CA ASP A 176 -1.34 32.33 12.99
C ASP A 176 -1.99 31.05 12.46
N VAL A 177 -1.68 30.75 11.21
CA VAL A 177 -2.15 29.53 10.54
C VAL A 177 -0.92 28.82 10.02
N GLN A 178 -0.65 27.63 10.57
CA GLN A 178 0.53 26.86 10.22
C GLN A 178 0.22 25.84 9.14
N THR A 179 1.15 25.70 8.19
CA THR A 179 1.09 24.80 7.04
C THR A 179 2.18 23.74 7.20
N CYS A 180 1.80 22.57 7.73
CA CYS A 180 2.75 21.47 7.94
C CYS A 180 2.63 20.43 6.83
N ILE A 181 3.73 20.21 6.11
CA ILE A 181 3.80 19.31 4.96
C ILE A 181 4.40 17.96 5.33
N MET A 182 4.00 16.92 4.61
CA MET A 182 4.60 15.58 4.68
C MET A 182 5.08 15.20 3.28
N GLN A 183 6.36 14.89 3.10
CA GLN A 183 6.92 14.60 1.79
C GLN A 183 7.32 13.13 1.69
N LEU A 184 6.71 12.39 0.76
CA LEU A 184 7.03 11.00 0.46
C LEU A 184 7.87 10.96 -0.81
N GLU A 185 9.06 10.38 -0.74
CA GLU A 185 10.01 10.34 -1.86
C GLU A 185 10.60 8.94 -2.03
N SER A 186 11.12 8.64 -3.22
CA SER A 186 11.91 7.44 -3.49
C SER A 186 13.39 7.76 -3.37
N PHE A 187 14.14 6.89 -2.68
CA PHE A 187 15.55 7.15 -2.39
C PHE A 187 16.48 6.76 -3.54
N GLY A 188 16.28 5.57 -4.10
CA GLY A 188 17.15 4.93 -5.08
C GLY A 188 16.55 4.81 -6.48
N TYR A 189 15.21 4.84 -6.63
CA TYR A 189 14.57 4.72 -7.94
C TYR A 189 14.25 6.08 -8.56
N THR A 190 14.67 6.26 -9.82
CA THR A 190 14.33 7.47 -10.59
C THR A 190 12.88 7.43 -11.07
N MET A 191 12.37 8.57 -11.56
CA MET A 191 11.04 8.69 -12.18
C MET A 191 10.79 7.71 -13.34
N ASN A 192 11.85 7.19 -13.98
CA ASN A 192 11.73 6.21 -15.07
C ASN A 192 11.45 4.80 -14.56
N ASP A 193 11.72 4.53 -13.28
CA ASP A 193 11.62 3.22 -12.67
C ASP A 193 10.45 3.13 -11.67
N LEU A 194 10.16 4.21 -10.96
CA LEU A 194 9.15 4.24 -9.89
C LEU A 194 8.45 5.59 -9.85
N ILE A 195 7.12 5.55 -9.78
CA ILE A 195 6.26 6.73 -9.65
C ILE A 195 5.32 6.53 -8.46
N PHE A 196 5.34 7.47 -7.52
CA PHE A 196 4.37 7.54 -6.43
C PHE A 196 3.18 8.38 -6.85
N GLU A 197 1.99 7.82 -6.67
CA GLU A 197 0.71 8.47 -6.95
C GLU A 197 -0.16 8.43 -5.71
N TRP A 198 -0.95 9.48 -5.47
CA TRP A 198 -1.96 9.43 -4.42
C TRP A 198 -3.19 8.67 -4.93
N GLN A 199 -3.82 7.89 -4.07
CA GLN A 199 -5.10 7.27 -4.40
C GLN A 199 -6.17 8.36 -4.66
N GLU A 200 -6.87 8.28 -5.79
CA GLU A 200 -7.85 9.32 -6.21
C GLU A 200 -8.93 9.57 -5.15
N GLN A 201 -9.38 8.51 -4.48
CA GLN A 201 -10.41 8.58 -3.45
C GLN A 201 -9.79 8.33 -2.08
N GLY A 202 -9.97 9.31 -1.18
CA GLY A 202 -9.61 9.17 0.22
C GLY A 202 -8.11 9.00 0.47
N ALA A 203 -7.24 9.63 -0.32
CA ALA A 203 -5.77 9.57 -0.20
C ALA A 203 -5.27 9.78 1.24
N VAL A 204 -5.90 10.70 1.98
CA VAL A 204 -5.57 10.99 3.38
C VAL A 204 -6.84 10.91 4.22
N GLN A 205 -6.93 9.88 5.04
CA GLN A 205 -8.01 9.65 6.02
C GLN A 205 -7.55 10.10 7.40
N VAL A 206 -8.47 10.52 8.26
CA VAL A 206 -8.21 10.87 9.67
C VAL A 206 -9.10 10.01 10.55
N ALA A 207 -8.61 9.61 11.72
CA ALA A 207 -9.43 8.97 12.72
C ALA A 207 -10.59 9.88 13.18
N ASP A 208 -11.76 9.28 13.37
CA ASP A 208 -12.94 9.98 13.88
C ASP A 208 -12.68 10.50 15.30
N GLY A 209 -13.05 11.75 15.55
CA GLY A 209 -12.85 12.40 16.86
C GLY A 209 -11.40 12.81 17.14
N LEU A 210 -10.50 12.79 16.16
CA LEU A 210 -9.17 13.37 16.32
C LEU A 210 -9.30 14.88 16.60
N THR A 211 -8.85 15.29 17.78
CA THR A 211 -8.81 16.68 18.21
C THR A 211 -7.41 17.02 18.70
N LEU A 212 -7.01 18.27 18.54
CA LEU A 212 -5.74 18.79 19.04
C LEU A 212 -6.03 19.82 20.13
N PRO A 213 -5.21 19.89 21.18
CA PRO A 213 -5.46 20.80 22.30
C PRO A 213 -5.24 22.28 21.93
N GLN A 214 -4.30 22.56 21.04
CA GLN A 214 -3.86 23.93 20.69
C GLN A 214 -4.23 24.35 19.26
N PHE A 215 -4.73 23.43 18.44
CA PHE A 215 -4.96 23.71 17.03
C PHE A 215 -6.23 23.03 16.54
N ILE A 216 -6.76 23.48 15.42
CA ILE A 216 -7.86 22.82 14.72
C ILE A 216 -7.30 22.31 13.40
N LEU A 217 -7.51 21.04 13.08
CA LEU A 217 -7.14 20.49 11.79
C LEU A 217 -8.25 20.83 10.78
N LYS A 218 -7.94 21.58 9.73
CA LYS A 218 -8.92 21.83 8.66
C LYS A 218 -9.18 20.57 7.81
N GLU A 219 -10.42 20.43 7.34
CA GLU A 219 -10.86 19.28 6.55
C GLU A 219 -10.26 19.25 5.13
N GLU A 220 -9.95 20.42 4.57
CA GLU A 220 -9.37 20.53 3.24
C GLU A 220 -7.90 20.11 3.24
N LYS A 221 -7.58 19.10 2.42
CA LYS A 221 -6.22 18.57 2.23
C LYS A 221 -5.92 18.61 0.74
N ASP A 222 -4.96 19.43 0.34
CA ASP A 222 -4.52 19.48 -1.05
C ASP A 222 -3.39 18.46 -1.28
N LEU A 223 -3.37 17.82 -2.44
CA LEU A 223 -2.45 16.75 -2.81
C LEU A 223 -1.65 17.21 -4.03
N ARG A 224 -0.34 17.38 -3.85
CA ARG A 224 0.56 17.87 -4.89
C ARG A 224 1.70 16.92 -5.17
N TYR A 225 1.98 16.75 -6.46
CA TYR A 225 3.22 16.16 -6.92
C TYR A 225 4.36 17.19 -6.79
N CYS A 226 5.52 16.73 -6.34
CA CYS A 226 6.70 17.57 -6.08
C CYS A 226 7.99 16.89 -6.53
N THR A 227 8.08 16.51 -7.80
CA THR A 227 9.27 15.88 -8.40
C THR A 227 10.57 16.58 -7.99
N LYS A 228 11.45 15.85 -7.31
CA LYS A 228 12.76 16.36 -6.89
C LYS A 228 13.80 16.14 -7.97
N HIS A 229 14.66 17.14 -8.12
CA HIS A 229 15.76 17.14 -9.07
C HIS A 229 17.07 17.20 -8.27
N TYR A 230 17.79 16.09 -8.23
CA TYR A 230 19.12 16.01 -7.64
C TYR A 230 20.16 15.79 -8.76
N ASN A 231 21.45 15.99 -8.45
CA ASN A 231 22.54 15.72 -9.39
C ASN A 231 22.56 14.25 -9.84
N THR A 232 22.05 13.34 -9.00
CA THR A 232 21.96 11.90 -9.22
C THR A 232 20.77 11.47 -10.08
N GLY A 233 19.78 12.35 -10.32
CA GLY A 233 18.60 12.03 -11.11
C GLY A 233 17.33 12.77 -10.67
N LYS A 234 16.23 12.48 -11.37
CA LYS A 234 14.89 12.94 -10.99
C LYS A 234 14.16 11.85 -10.23
N PHE A 235 13.63 12.20 -9.06
CA PHE A 235 12.98 11.26 -8.16
C PHE A 235 11.51 11.63 -7.97
N THR A 236 10.67 10.61 -7.85
CA THR A 236 9.25 10.81 -7.56
C THR A 236 9.10 11.28 -6.13
N ALA A 237 8.26 12.28 -5.97
CA ALA A 237 8.03 12.93 -4.71
C ALA A 237 6.60 13.42 -4.73
N SER A 238 5.83 12.98 -3.74
CA SER A 238 4.44 13.37 -3.55
C SER A 238 4.30 13.97 -2.16
N ARG A 239 3.57 15.08 -2.08
CA ARG A 239 3.25 15.73 -0.82
C ARG A 239 1.75 16.00 -0.77
N PRO A 240 1.12 16.00 0.40
CA PRO A 240 0.03 16.92 0.63
C PRO A 240 0.62 18.34 0.50
N GLY A 241 0.04 19.18 -0.34
CA GLY A 241 0.52 20.55 -0.54
C GLY A 241 -0.61 21.43 -1.02
N SER A 242 -0.70 22.67 -0.53
CA SER A 242 -1.71 23.68 -0.90
C SER A 242 -1.25 24.77 -1.89
N THR A 243 -2.15 25.22 -2.77
CA THR A 243 -2.20 26.62 -3.26
C THR A 243 -3.59 27.12 -2.94
N GLY A 244 -3.64 28.08 -2.03
CA GLY A 244 -4.89 28.49 -1.40
C GLY A 244 -5.20 27.55 -0.24
N ALA A 245 -4.53 27.79 0.89
CA ALA A 245 -4.94 27.36 2.23
C ALA A 245 -5.53 25.93 2.35
N ALA A 246 -4.71 24.88 2.32
CA ALA A 246 -5.15 23.50 2.60
C ALA A 246 -3.99 22.49 2.82
N ASP A 247 -3.18 22.69 3.85
CA ASP A 247 -2.20 21.70 4.34
C ASP A 247 -2.36 21.62 5.85
N GLY A 248 -3.14 20.63 6.32
CA GLY A 248 -3.47 20.43 7.74
C GLY A 248 -3.40 21.74 8.52
N LEU A 249 -4.22 22.72 8.11
CA LEU A 249 -4.03 24.09 8.56
C LEU A 249 -4.30 24.11 10.05
N LEU A 250 -3.23 24.10 10.84
CA LEU A 250 -3.30 24.22 12.28
C LEU A 250 -3.56 25.70 12.54
N SER A 251 -4.82 26.03 12.82
CA SER A 251 -5.22 27.35 13.31
C SER A 251 -5.43 27.26 14.81
N ASP A 252 -4.85 28.20 15.55
CA ASP A 252 -5.08 28.35 16.99
C ASP A 252 -6.60 28.58 17.26
N PRO A 253 -7.21 27.95 18.28
CA PRO A 253 -8.63 28.08 18.60
C PRO A 253 -9.12 29.52 18.80
N ASP A 254 -8.24 30.47 19.14
CA ASP A 254 -8.63 31.89 19.29
C ASP A 254 -9.03 32.57 17.97
N VAL A 255 -8.77 31.96 16.81
CA VAL A 255 -9.20 32.44 15.48
C VAL A 255 -10.73 32.52 15.33
N HIS A 256 -11.50 31.80 16.14
CA HIS A 256 -12.97 31.80 16.07
C HIS A 256 -13.68 32.57 17.18
N SER A 257 -12.95 33.25 18.08
CA SER A 257 -13.54 33.95 19.24
C SER A 257 -13.76 35.46 19.04
N GLN A 258 -13.52 36.03 17.85
CA GLN A 258 -13.89 37.42 17.57
C GLN A 258 -15.27 37.53 16.89
N PRO A 259 -16.31 38.07 17.57
CA PRO A 259 -17.55 38.42 16.91
C PRO A 259 -17.29 39.54 15.90
N ALA A 260 -17.84 39.38 14.69
CA ALA A 260 -17.83 40.37 13.64
C ALA A 260 -18.28 41.74 14.17
N HIS A 261 -17.32 42.64 14.43
CA HIS A 261 -17.61 44.05 14.61
C HIS A 261 -18.13 44.58 13.28
N ARG A 262 -19.46 44.67 13.21
CA ARG A 262 -20.24 45.37 12.22
C ARG A 262 -19.81 46.84 12.26
N TYR A 263 -18.90 47.26 11.37
CA TYR A 263 -18.67 48.68 11.13
C TYR A 263 -19.95 49.27 10.52
N PRO A 264 -20.58 50.29 11.12
CA PRO A 264 -21.66 51.00 10.47
C PRO A 264 -21.07 51.81 9.31
N LEU A 265 -21.70 51.66 8.14
CA LEU A 265 -21.55 52.56 7.00
C LEU A 265 -21.76 54.00 7.49
N MET A 266 -20.72 54.82 7.38
CA MET A 266 -20.86 56.27 7.50
C MET A 266 -21.38 56.77 6.15
N ASP A 267 -22.64 57.17 6.14
CA ASP A 267 -23.25 57.92 5.06
C ASP A 267 -22.49 59.23 4.84
N SER A 268 -22.16 59.45 3.57
CA SER A 268 -21.65 60.71 3.04
C SER A 268 -22.66 61.85 3.22
N PHE A 269 -22.23 62.90 3.91
CA PHE A 269 -22.66 64.30 3.73
C PHE A 269 -21.48 65.23 3.97
#